data_AF-A0A1L0G0V3-F1
#
_entry.id   AF-A0A1L0G0V3-F1
#
_cell.length_a   1.000
_cell.length_b   1.000
_cell.length_c   1.000
_cell.angle_alpha   90.00
_cell.angle_beta   90.00
_cell.angle_gamma   90.00
#
_symmetry.space_group_name_H-M   'P 1'
#
loop_
_entity.id
_entity.type
_entity.pdbx_description
1 polymer ?
#
loop_
_entity_poly.entity_id
_entity_poly.type
_entity_poly.pdbx_seq_one_letter_code
_entity_poly.pdbx_strand_id
1 'polypeptide(L)'
;MKIRRPIPEHIESPFPILCSSQVVSGFGRGSAELGIPTANVPVDDLLNALDTGVYFGWCKLSPANTDQRIEPPLLSRKRVDFNYGCELSEEDLIVLPIVMSVGWNPFYNNTKKTAEVHVIHKFTKDFYGANIKLAILGYIRPELDYTTKEALIEDIKKDIEVADLTLKDGEYQSFKDKFGYEM
;
A
#
# COMPACT_ATOMS: atom_id res chain seq x y z
N MET A 1 6.19 4.09 25.28
CA MET A 1 6.61 3.22 24.14
C MET A 1 5.39 2.98 23.29
N LYS A 2 5.45 3.29 21.99
CA LYS A 2 4.35 2.97 21.06
C LYS A 2 4.37 1.46 20.82
N ILE A 3 3.24 0.79 21.05
CA ILE A 3 3.19 -0.68 21.14
C ILE A 3 3.29 -1.26 19.73
N ARG A 4 4.46 -1.82 19.39
CA ARG A 4 4.63 -2.73 18.25
C ARG A 4 4.56 -4.15 18.81
N ARG A 5 3.64 -4.96 18.28
CA ARG A 5 3.61 -6.39 18.64
C ARG A 5 4.76 -7.08 17.90
N PRO A 6 5.38 -8.14 18.47
CA PRO A 6 6.28 -8.98 17.72
C PRO A 6 5.58 -9.51 16.47
N ILE A 7 6.25 -9.47 15.33
CA ILE A 7 5.73 -10.08 14.10
C ILE A 7 5.81 -11.61 14.28
N PRO A 8 4.72 -12.36 14.00
CA PRO A 8 4.76 -13.82 14.07
C PRO A 8 5.82 -14.42 13.13
N GLU A 9 6.40 -15.56 13.52
CA GLU A 9 7.39 -16.29 12.71
C GLU A 9 6.78 -16.90 11.44
N HIS A 10 5.47 -17.18 11.49
CA HIS A 10 4.68 -17.77 10.41
C HIS A 10 3.49 -16.87 10.03
N ILE A 11 2.98 -17.01 8.81
CA ILE A 11 1.79 -16.29 8.36
C ILE A 11 0.57 -16.86 9.10
N GLU A 12 -0.09 -16.04 9.91
CA GLU A 12 -1.25 -16.43 10.72
C GLU A 12 -2.57 -15.87 10.16
N SER A 13 -3.68 -16.57 10.43
CA SER A 13 -5.03 -16.09 10.10
C SER A 13 -5.27 -14.70 10.71
N PRO A 14 -5.85 -13.73 9.96
CA PRO A 14 -6.56 -13.89 8.68
C PRO A 14 -5.68 -13.77 7.42
N PHE A 15 -4.36 -13.72 7.55
CA PHE A 15 -3.45 -13.60 6.41
C PHE A 15 -3.17 -14.96 5.75
N PRO A 16 -2.79 -14.98 4.44
CA PRO A 16 -2.68 -13.83 3.55
C PRO A 16 -4.05 -13.27 3.12
N ILE A 17 -4.16 -11.95 3.02
CA ILE A 17 -5.31 -11.30 2.38
C ILE A 17 -4.88 -10.84 1.00
N LEU A 18 -5.53 -11.39 -0.03
CA LEU A 18 -5.26 -11.06 -1.42
C LEU A 18 -6.34 -10.11 -1.94
N CYS A 19 -5.92 -9.00 -2.55
CA CYS A 19 -6.85 -8.09 -3.23
C CYS A 19 -6.21 -7.47 -4.47
N SER A 20 -7.06 -6.96 -5.37
CA SER A 20 -6.65 -6.33 -6.62
C SER A 20 -7.45 -5.07 -6.84
N SER A 21 -6.80 -4.03 -7.34
CA SER A 21 -7.43 -2.72 -7.54
C SER A 21 -6.68 -1.89 -8.57
N GLN A 22 -7.12 -0.65 -8.76
CA GLN A 22 -6.38 0.36 -9.51
C GLN A 22 -5.96 1.50 -8.59
N VAL A 23 -4.76 2.02 -8.84
CA VAL A 23 -4.21 3.15 -8.10
C VAL A 23 -4.99 4.41 -8.44
N VAL A 24 -5.60 5.03 -7.43
CA VAL A 24 -6.35 6.28 -7.60
C VAL A 24 -5.57 7.46 -7.04
N SER A 25 -5.95 8.67 -7.47
CA SER A 25 -5.43 9.88 -6.86
C SER A 25 -6.04 10.08 -5.47
N GLY A 26 -5.18 10.35 -4.49
CA GLY A 26 -5.63 10.75 -3.15
C GLY A 26 -6.05 12.22 -3.09
N PHE A 27 -6.31 12.71 -1.88
CA PHE A 27 -6.74 14.10 -1.63
C PHE A 27 -5.60 15.12 -1.61
N GLY A 28 -4.43 14.78 -2.14
CA GLY A 28 -3.27 15.68 -2.24
C GLY A 28 -2.64 16.07 -0.91
N ARG A 29 -2.68 15.19 0.10
CA ARG A 29 -2.09 15.44 1.43
C ARG A 29 -0.71 14.78 1.56
N GLY A 30 0.34 15.54 1.28
CA GLY A 30 1.62 15.52 2.00
C GLY A 30 2.57 14.31 1.93
N SER A 31 2.17 13.08 1.63
CA SER A 31 3.07 11.91 1.75
C SER A 31 4.29 11.98 0.83
N ALA A 32 4.11 12.45 -0.41
CA ALA A 32 5.21 12.76 -1.32
C ALA A 32 6.16 13.85 -0.77
N GLU A 33 5.64 14.86 -0.06
CA GLU A 33 6.44 15.91 0.60
C GLU A 33 7.14 15.42 1.87
N LEU A 34 6.81 14.22 2.36
CA LEU A 34 7.56 13.52 3.40
C LEU A 34 8.71 12.67 2.82
N GLY A 35 8.78 12.52 1.49
CA GLY A 35 9.68 11.59 0.82
C GLY A 35 9.22 10.14 0.87
N ILE A 36 7.96 9.89 1.22
CA ILE A 36 7.37 8.55 1.37
C ILE A 36 6.05 8.52 0.59
N PRO A 37 6.10 8.45 -0.76
CA PRO A 37 4.90 8.52 -1.59
C PRO A 37 3.97 7.34 -1.33
N THR A 38 2.66 7.59 -1.25
CA THR A 38 1.63 6.55 -1.04
C THR A 38 0.66 6.49 -2.21
N ALA A 39 0.40 5.28 -2.71
CA ALA A 39 -0.65 4.97 -3.65
C ALA A 39 -1.97 4.77 -2.91
N ASN A 40 -3.04 5.44 -3.35
CA ASN A 40 -4.36 5.23 -2.76
C ASN A 40 -5.02 4.04 -3.46
N VAL A 41 -5.56 3.12 -2.66
CA VAL A 41 -6.22 1.91 -3.14
C VAL A 41 -7.64 1.89 -2.57
N PRO A 42 -8.69 1.85 -3.42
CA PRO A 42 -10.05 1.57 -2.98
C PRO A 42 -10.10 0.27 -2.18
N VAL A 43 -10.66 0.34 -0.97
CA VAL A 43 -10.84 -0.84 -0.12
C VAL A 43 -12.06 -1.64 -0.56
N ASP A 44 -11.88 -2.95 -0.73
CA ASP A 44 -12.96 -3.91 -0.84
C ASP A 44 -13.46 -4.32 0.55
N ASP A 45 -14.43 -5.23 0.61
CA ASP A 45 -14.99 -5.70 1.88
C ASP A 45 -13.93 -6.40 2.77
N LEU A 46 -12.93 -7.05 2.16
CA LEU A 46 -11.84 -7.72 2.87
C LEU A 46 -10.95 -6.71 3.59
N LEU A 47 -10.48 -5.68 2.87
CA LEU A 47 -9.69 -4.61 3.47
C LEU A 47 -10.52 -3.76 4.43
N ASN A 48 -11.82 -3.60 4.18
CA ASN A 48 -12.70 -2.86 5.08
C ASN A 48 -12.95 -3.60 6.42
N ALA A 49 -12.80 -4.93 6.44
CA ALA A 49 -12.89 -5.74 7.64
C ALA A 49 -11.63 -5.68 8.54
N LEU A 50 -10.47 -5.30 7.99
CA LEU A 50 -9.22 -5.16 8.75
C LEU A 50 -9.28 -4.06 9.80
N ASP A 51 -8.66 -4.24 10.97
CA ASP A 51 -8.45 -3.16 11.93
C ASP A 51 -7.72 -1.96 11.31
N THR A 52 -7.84 -0.78 11.91
CA THR A 52 -7.01 0.34 11.47
C THR A 52 -5.58 0.18 11.96
N GLY A 53 -4.63 0.67 11.17
CA GLY A 53 -3.21 0.60 11.49
C GLY A 53 -2.35 0.33 10.28
N VAL A 54 -1.14 -0.16 10.55
CA VAL A 54 -0.10 -0.41 9.55
C VAL A 54 0.10 -1.91 9.37
N TYR A 55 0.13 -2.32 8.11
CA TYR A 55 0.29 -3.68 7.63
C TYR A 55 1.52 -3.76 6.72
N PHE A 56 1.99 -4.99 6.46
CA PHE A 56 3.07 -5.26 5.50
C PHE A 56 2.68 -6.41 4.56
N GLY A 57 3.40 -6.51 3.44
CA GLY A 57 3.14 -7.56 2.46
C GLY A 57 3.89 -7.35 1.15
N TRP A 58 3.34 -7.95 0.10
CA TRP A 58 3.84 -7.83 -1.26
C TRP A 58 2.83 -7.12 -2.16
N CYS A 59 3.33 -6.46 -3.20
CA CYS A 59 2.51 -6.01 -4.32
C CYS A 59 3.12 -6.39 -5.66
N LYS A 60 2.28 -6.41 -6.70
CA LYS A 60 2.71 -6.49 -8.10
C LYS A 60 1.91 -5.47 -8.90
N LEU A 61 2.62 -4.58 -9.58
CA LEU A 61 2.03 -3.57 -10.45
C LEU A 61 1.94 -4.10 -11.88
N SER A 62 0.94 -3.63 -12.62
CA SER A 62 0.88 -3.83 -14.06
C SER A 62 0.14 -2.69 -14.77
N PRO A 63 0.43 -2.45 -16.07
CA PRO A 63 -0.35 -1.50 -16.85
C PRO A 63 -1.83 -1.91 -16.91
N ALA A 64 -2.73 -0.93 -16.85
CA ALA A 64 -4.15 -1.19 -17.06
C ALA A 64 -4.49 -1.29 -18.55
N ASN A 65 -5.26 -2.32 -18.91
CA ASN A 65 -5.82 -2.45 -20.24
C ASN A 65 -6.74 -1.26 -20.55
N THR A 66 -6.80 -0.84 -21.81
CA THR A 66 -7.61 0.33 -22.23
C THR A 66 -9.07 0.22 -21.79
N ASP A 67 -9.66 -0.97 -21.87
CA ASP A 67 -11.05 -1.23 -21.50
C ASP A 67 -11.31 -1.22 -19.98
N GLN A 68 -10.25 -1.23 -19.17
CA GLN A 68 -10.32 -1.30 -17.70
C GLN A 68 -9.95 0.03 -17.04
N ARG A 69 -9.65 1.08 -17.82
CA ARG A 69 -9.18 2.36 -17.29
C ARG A 69 -10.30 3.07 -16.52
N ILE A 70 -10.06 3.34 -15.24
CA ILE A 70 -10.91 4.26 -14.48
C ILE A 70 -10.61 5.69 -14.91
N GLU A 71 -11.65 6.38 -15.39
CA GLU A 71 -11.56 7.80 -15.72
C GLU A 71 -11.23 8.63 -14.46
N PRO A 72 -10.27 9.56 -14.54
CA PRO A 72 -9.91 10.40 -13.41
C PRO A 72 -11.10 11.29 -13.01
N PRO A 73 -11.30 11.56 -11.70
CA PRO A 73 -12.38 12.43 -11.25
C PRO A 73 -12.19 13.85 -11.82
N LEU A 74 -13.22 14.34 -12.52
CA LEU A 74 -13.26 15.67 -13.18
C LEU A 74 -12.98 16.86 -12.23
N LEU A 75 -13.09 16.65 -10.91
CA LEU A 75 -13.05 17.67 -9.86
C LEU A 75 -11.66 17.89 -9.22
N SER A 76 -10.62 17.15 -9.63
CA SER A 76 -9.28 17.40 -9.10
C SER A 76 -8.76 18.76 -9.60
N ARG A 77 -8.74 19.77 -8.71
CA ARG A 77 -8.18 21.11 -8.99
C ARG A 77 -6.71 21.08 -9.42
N LYS A 78 -6.02 19.94 -9.22
CA LYS A 78 -4.67 19.65 -9.69
C LYS A 78 -4.78 18.59 -10.80
N ARG A 79 -4.31 18.88 -12.02
CA ARG A 79 -4.21 17.86 -13.08
C ARG A 79 -3.24 16.78 -12.59
N VAL A 80 -3.76 15.62 -12.22
CA VAL A 80 -2.98 14.40 -11.97
C VAL A 80 -2.90 13.68 -13.30
N ASP A 81 -1.71 13.30 -13.71
CA ASP A 81 -1.52 12.54 -14.95
C ASP A 81 -1.77 11.06 -14.69
N PHE A 82 -2.76 10.49 -15.38
CA PHE A 82 -3.08 9.07 -15.31
C PHE A 82 -2.41 8.40 -16.51
N ASN A 83 -1.21 7.88 -16.30
CA ASN A 83 -0.50 7.11 -17.32
C ASN A 83 -0.88 5.62 -17.31
N TYR A 84 -1.75 5.19 -16.38
CA TYR A 84 -2.28 3.83 -16.28
C TYR A 84 -1.19 2.75 -16.16
N GLY A 85 -0.03 3.12 -15.61
CA GLY A 85 1.13 2.23 -15.49
C GLY A 85 1.92 2.05 -16.78
N CYS A 86 1.60 2.77 -17.87
CA CYS A 86 2.32 2.66 -19.15
C CYS A 86 3.77 3.17 -19.10
N GLU A 87 4.14 3.92 -18.07
CA GLU A 87 5.52 4.39 -17.84
C GLU A 87 6.29 3.55 -16.81
N LEU A 88 5.71 2.44 -16.32
CA LEU A 88 6.40 1.50 -15.44
C LEU A 88 7.52 0.79 -16.22
N SER A 89 8.70 0.74 -15.64
CA SER A 89 9.86 -0.01 -16.15
C SER A 89 9.79 -1.48 -15.72
N GLU A 90 10.66 -2.33 -16.27
CA GLU A 90 10.67 -3.77 -15.93
C GLU A 90 10.93 -4.03 -14.44
N GLU A 91 11.75 -3.19 -13.79
CA GLU A 91 12.02 -3.27 -12.34
C GLU A 91 10.79 -2.88 -11.50
N ASP A 92 9.86 -2.10 -12.05
CA ASP A 92 8.63 -1.71 -11.38
C ASP A 92 7.54 -2.81 -11.43
N LEU A 93 7.71 -3.79 -12.34
CA LEU A 93 6.74 -4.85 -12.62
C LEU A 93 7.02 -6.17 -11.86
N ILE A 94 8.11 -6.21 -11.10
CA ILE A 94 8.44 -7.34 -10.24
C ILE A 94 7.55 -7.35 -8.98
N VAL A 95 7.63 -8.42 -8.19
CA VAL A 95 7.00 -8.44 -6.86
C VAL A 95 7.82 -7.58 -5.90
N LEU A 96 7.19 -6.52 -5.37
CA LEU A 96 7.82 -5.50 -4.55
C LEU A 96 7.25 -5.49 -3.12
N PRO A 97 8.08 -5.23 -2.09
CA PRO A 97 7.62 -5.16 -0.71
C PRO A 97 6.84 -3.88 -0.46
N ILE A 98 5.88 -3.93 0.47
CA ILE A 98 5.04 -2.78 0.83
C ILE A 98 4.87 -2.62 2.34
N VAL A 99 4.56 -1.38 2.74
CA VAL A 99 3.75 -1.12 3.93
C VAL A 99 2.42 -0.49 3.52
N MET A 100 1.36 -0.80 4.24
CA MET A 100 0.02 -0.32 3.97
C MET A 100 -0.61 0.26 5.22
N SER A 101 -1.09 1.49 5.14
CA SER A 101 -1.91 2.11 6.17
C SER A 101 -3.38 1.91 5.85
N VAL A 102 -4.16 1.40 6.81
CA VAL A 102 -5.61 1.30 6.76
C VAL A 102 -6.19 2.26 7.80
N GLY A 103 -7.02 3.21 7.38
CA GLY A 103 -7.63 4.21 8.25
C GLY A 103 -9.05 4.55 7.82
N TRP A 104 -9.81 5.26 8.67
CA TRP A 104 -11.17 5.68 8.35
C TRP A 104 -11.18 6.86 7.37
N ASN A 105 -12.12 6.86 6.42
CA ASN A 105 -12.32 7.98 5.51
C ASN A 105 -13.35 8.99 6.06
N PRO A 106 -12.92 10.22 6.45
CA PRO A 106 -13.81 11.23 7.01
C PRO A 106 -14.91 11.69 6.05
N PHE A 107 -14.70 11.57 4.74
CA PHE A 107 -15.65 12.01 3.71
C PHE A 107 -16.83 11.05 3.50
N TYR A 108 -16.73 9.81 3.99
CA TYR A 108 -17.82 8.83 3.96
C TYR A 108 -18.43 8.61 5.34
N ASN A 109 -18.51 9.67 6.16
CA ASN A 109 -19.00 9.59 7.54
C ASN A 109 -18.29 8.50 8.38
N ASN A 110 -17.02 8.20 8.08
CA ASN A 110 -16.27 7.09 8.68
C ASN A 110 -17.00 5.73 8.58
N THR A 111 -17.78 5.50 7.52
CA THR A 111 -18.41 4.18 7.26
C THR A 111 -17.55 3.28 6.37
N LYS A 112 -16.54 3.87 5.71
CA LYS A 112 -15.59 3.17 4.84
C LYS A 112 -14.17 3.50 5.25
N LYS A 113 -13.30 2.50 5.22
CA LYS A 113 -11.85 2.69 5.36
C LYS A 113 -11.23 3.17 4.05
N THR A 114 -9.96 3.53 4.10
CA THR A 114 -9.08 3.82 2.97
C THR A 114 -7.77 3.08 3.21
N ALA A 115 -7.19 2.56 2.13
CA ALA A 115 -5.88 1.95 2.15
C ALA A 115 -4.89 2.84 1.38
N GLU A 116 -3.79 3.17 2.04
CA GLU A 116 -2.66 3.88 1.45
C GLU A 116 -1.45 2.95 1.45
N VAL A 117 -0.93 2.63 0.27
CA VAL A 117 0.18 1.69 0.09
C VAL A 117 1.44 2.46 -0.24
N HIS A 118 2.47 2.31 0.59
CA HIS A 118 3.82 2.70 0.22
C HIS A 118 4.57 1.47 -0.29
N VAL A 119 4.93 1.51 -1.56
CA VAL A 119 5.78 0.48 -2.18
C VAL A 119 7.24 0.81 -1.85
N ILE A 120 7.96 -0.14 -1.25
CA ILE A 120 9.35 0.02 -0.83
C ILE A 120 10.24 -0.20 -2.06
N HIS A 121 10.12 0.73 -3.00
CA HIS A 121 10.80 0.76 -4.30
C HIS A 121 10.89 2.20 -4.80
N LYS A 122 11.95 2.51 -5.55
CA LYS A 122 12.15 3.86 -6.07
C LYS A 122 11.67 3.95 -7.51
N PHE A 123 10.50 4.54 -7.70
CA PHE A 123 9.95 4.83 -9.01
C PHE A 123 10.56 6.10 -9.63
N THR A 124 10.72 6.11 -10.95
CA THR A 124 11.11 7.31 -11.70
C THR A 124 9.90 8.15 -12.14
N LYS A 125 8.71 7.53 -12.19
CA LYS A 125 7.45 8.09 -12.66
C LYS A 125 6.31 7.69 -11.72
N ASP A 126 5.28 8.54 -11.64
CA ASP A 126 4.02 8.17 -10.98
C ASP A 126 3.30 7.08 -11.80
N PHE A 127 2.37 6.35 -11.18
CA PHE A 127 1.67 5.22 -11.80
C PHE A 127 0.15 5.24 -11.54
N TYR A 128 -0.45 6.43 -11.50
CA TYR A 128 -1.90 6.57 -11.34
C TYR A 128 -2.66 5.82 -12.45
N GLY A 129 -3.69 5.08 -12.06
CA GLY A 129 -4.48 4.21 -12.91
C GLY A 129 -3.85 2.84 -13.20
N ALA A 130 -2.61 2.57 -12.74
CA ALA A 130 -2.03 1.24 -12.85
C ALA A 130 -2.83 0.21 -12.04
N ASN A 131 -2.86 -1.02 -12.51
CA ASN A 131 -3.37 -2.14 -11.73
C ASN A 131 -2.37 -2.47 -10.62
N ILE A 132 -2.89 -2.75 -9.43
CA ILE A 132 -2.09 -3.20 -8.28
C ILE A 132 -2.74 -4.46 -7.70
N LYS A 133 -1.97 -5.54 -7.63
CA LYS A 133 -2.29 -6.74 -6.84
C LYS A 133 -1.56 -6.64 -5.51
N LEU A 134 -2.23 -6.99 -4.42
CA LEU A 134 -1.70 -6.93 -3.06
C LEU A 134 -1.83 -8.30 -2.39
N ALA A 135 -0.82 -8.64 -1.60
CA ALA A 135 -0.85 -9.74 -0.64
C ALA A 135 -0.43 -9.19 0.73
N ILE A 136 -1.42 -8.99 1.60
CA ILE A 136 -1.20 -8.49 2.97
C ILE A 136 -0.90 -9.69 3.86
N LEU A 137 0.26 -9.68 4.51
CA LEU A 137 0.80 -10.85 5.22
C LEU A 137 0.83 -10.68 6.74
N GLY A 138 0.68 -9.46 7.24
CA GLY A 138 0.69 -9.24 8.68
C GLY A 138 0.44 -7.79 9.08
N TYR A 139 0.32 -7.60 10.38
CA TYR A 139 0.07 -6.32 11.05
C TYR A 139 1.29 -5.87 11.84
N ILE A 140 1.69 -4.61 11.69
CA ILE A 140 2.83 -4.01 12.40
C ILE A 140 2.36 -3.34 13.70
N ARG A 141 1.40 -2.42 13.59
CA ARG A 141 0.99 -1.55 14.71
C ARG A 141 -0.35 -0.84 14.45
N PRO A 142 -1.02 -0.34 15.52
CA PRO A 142 -2.18 0.53 15.37
C PRO A 142 -1.82 1.90 14.78
N GLU A 143 -2.87 2.65 14.41
CA GLU A 143 -2.75 4.08 14.17
C GLU A 143 -2.18 4.77 15.41
N LEU A 144 -1.33 5.76 15.18
CA LEU A 144 -0.65 6.50 16.23
C LEU A 144 -0.91 7.99 16.02
N ASP A 145 -1.15 8.70 17.12
CA ASP A 145 -1.21 10.15 17.09
C ASP A 145 0.20 10.75 17.12
N TYR A 146 0.39 11.80 16.34
CA TYR A 146 1.67 12.50 16.23
C TYR A 146 1.47 13.99 16.47
N THR A 147 2.30 14.54 17.35
CA THR A 147 2.34 15.99 17.61
C THR A 147 3.34 16.71 16.70
N THR A 148 4.22 15.98 16.02
CA THR A 148 5.23 16.52 15.09
C THR A 148 5.33 15.67 13.82
N LYS A 149 5.72 16.31 12.71
CA LYS A 149 5.94 15.65 11.41
C LYS A 149 7.13 14.69 11.47
N GLU A 150 8.14 15.02 12.25
CA GLU A 150 9.37 14.24 12.41
C GLU A 150 9.08 12.90 13.09
N ALA A 151 8.25 12.90 14.14
CA ALA A 151 7.86 11.68 14.83
C ALA A 151 7.05 10.74 13.92
N LEU A 152 6.20 11.30 13.05
CA LEU A 152 5.48 10.54 12.02
C LEU A 152 6.46 9.87 11.04
N ILE A 153 7.39 10.65 10.49
CA ILE A 153 8.40 10.13 9.55
C ILE A 153 9.24 9.03 10.20
N GLU A 154 9.65 9.21 11.46
CA GLU A 154 10.46 8.24 12.19
C GLU A 154 9.73 6.89 12.35
N ASP A 155 8.45 6.91 12.69
CA ASP A 155 7.66 5.68 12.82
C ASP A 155 7.40 5.02 11.47
N ILE A 156 7.15 5.79 10.40
CA ILE A 156 7.00 5.21 9.05
C ILE A 156 8.31 4.54 8.60
N LYS A 157 9.47 5.15 8.87
CA LYS A 157 10.78 4.53 8.56
C LYS A 157 10.98 3.22 9.31
N LYS A 158 10.58 3.16 10.58
CA LYS A 158 10.58 1.92 11.38
C LYS A 158 9.60 0.89 10.81
N ASP A 159 8.44 1.30 10.33
CA ASP A 159 7.48 0.41 9.68
C ASP A 159 8.08 -0.22 8.42
N ILE A 160 8.74 0.59 7.59
CA ILE A 160 9.46 0.15 6.38
C ILE A 160 10.59 -0.82 6.74
N GLU A 161 11.39 -0.50 7.75
CA GLU A 161 12.49 -1.35 8.21
C GLU A 161 11.98 -2.71 8.70
N VAL A 162 10.92 -2.73 9.51
CA VAL A 162 10.27 -3.97 9.98
C VAL A 162 9.79 -4.79 8.78
N ALA A 163 9.05 -4.17 7.85
CA ALA A 163 8.54 -4.87 6.68
C ALA A 163 9.67 -5.44 5.80
N ASP A 164 10.71 -4.65 5.51
CA ASP A 164 11.83 -5.07 4.68
C ASP A 164 12.61 -6.25 5.28
N LEU A 165 12.82 -6.24 6.60
CA LEU A 165 13.48 -7.35 7.31
C LEU A 165 12.60 -8.60 7.33
N THR A 166 11.33 -8.47 7.73
CA THR A 166 10.40 -9.62 7.83
C THR A 166 10.18 -10.28 6.48
N LEU A 167 9.97 -9.49 5.43
CA LEU A 167 9.63 -10.02 4.11
C LEU A 167 10.79 -10.77 3.44
N LYS A 168 12.03 -10.56 3.89
CA LYS A 168 13.21 -11.27 3.39
C LYS A 168 13.48 -12.60 4.10
N ASP A 169 12.64 -12.99 5.06
CA ASP A 169 12.86 -14.16 5.90
C ASP A 169 11.78 -15.23 5.74
N GLY A 170 12.19 -16.48 5.97
CA GLY A 170 11.34 -17.67 6.11
C GLY A 170 10.14 -17.77 5.15
N GLU A 171 8.96 -17.93 5.75
CA GLU A 171 7.69 -18.14 5.03
C GLU A 171 7.26 -16.90 4.23
N TYR A 172 7.53 -15.70 4.73
CA TYR A 172 7.15 -14.44 4.08
C TYR A 172 7.86 -14.26 2.73
N GLN A 173 9.17 -14.59 2.68
CA GLN A 173 9.94 -14.59 1.44
C GLN A 173 9.46 -15.68 0.49
N SER A 174 9.19 -16.89 1.00
CA SER A 174 8.67 -18.00 0.20
C SER A 174 7.30 -17.70 -0.42
N PHE A 175 6.49 -16.87 0.24
CA PHE A 175 5.20 -16.41 -0.28
C PHE A 175 5.35 -15.50 -1.51
N LYS A 176 6.42 -14.69 -1.56
CA LYS A 176 6.73 -13.80 -2.69
C LYS A 176 6.74 -14.56 -4.02
N ASP A 177 7.41 -15.71 -4.03
CA ASP A 177 7.59 -16.52 -5.23
C ASP A 177 6.23 -17.07 -5.69
N LYS A 178 5.44 -17.64 -4.77
CA LYS A 178 4.08 -18.13 -5.06
C LYS A 178 3.18 -17.03 -5.63
N PHE A 179 3.17 -15.87 -4.98
CA PHE A 179 2.39 -14.70 -5.41
C PHE A 179 2.80 -14.19 -6.80
N GLY A 180 4.08 -14.31 -7.16
CA GLY A 180 4.60 -13.90 -8.46
C GLY A 180 4.15 -14.80 -9.62
N TYR A 181 3.96 -16.11 -9.38
CA TYR A 181 3.64 -17.13 -10.38
C TYR A 181 2.14 -17.47 -10.50
N GLU A 182 1.36 -17.37 -9.42
CA GLU A 182 -0.03 -17.87 -9.40
C GLU A 182 -1.09 -16.86 -9.90
N MET A 183 -0.70 -15.68 -10.41
CA MET A 183 -1.66 -14.61 -10.78
C MET A 183 -1.29 -13.73 -11.97
#